data_AF-A0A538TRC1-F1
#
_entry.id   AF-A0A538TRC1-F1
#
_cell.length_a   1.000
_cell.length_b   1.000
_cell.length_c   1.000
_cell.angle_alpha   90.00
_cell.angle_beta   90.00
_cell.angle_gamma   90.00
#
_symmetry.space_group_name_H-M   'P 1'
#
loop_
_entity.id
_entity.type
_entity.pdbx_description
1 polymer ?
#
loop_
_entity_poly.entity_id
_entity_poly.type
_entity_poly.pdbx_seq_one_letter_code
_entity_poly.pdbx_strand_id
1 'polypeptide(L)'
;MKASIPSSADLARPMPETAGARMDAAAAALAALRDERRRLERLGFERPLAHCEAQLRYWGFVANVLSLLPARGDESWRVAVR
;
A
#
# COMPACT_ATOMS: atom_id res chain seq x y z
N MET A 1 24.39 1.00 4.08
CA MET A 1 23.52 1.87 3.27
C MET A 1 22.07 1.52 3.57
N LYS A 2 21.27 2.49 4.03
CA LYS A 2 19.83 2.28 4.31
C LYS A 2 19.09 2.43 2.99
N ALA A 3 18.46 1.38 2.48
CA ALA A 3 17.65 1.47 1.27
C ALA A 3 16.55 2.51 1.51
N SER A 4 16.49 3.54 0.66
CA SER A 4 15.51 4.61 0.77
C SER A 4 14.16 4.05 0.31
N ILE A 5 13.17 4.02 1.21
CA ILE A 5 11.81 3.64 0.85
C ILE A 5 11.23 4.77 -0.01
N PRO A 6 10.67 4.47 -1.20
CA PRO A 6 10.02 5.50 -2.00
C PRO A 6 8.90 6.17 -1.20
N SER A 7 8.81 7.50 -1.26
CA SER A 7 7.89 8.29 -0.42
C SER A 7 6.42 7.87 -0.53
N SER A 8 6.00 7.29 -1.67
CA SER A 8 4.65 6.76 -1.85
C SER A 8 4.38 5.51 -1.00
N ALA A 9 5.40 4.76 -0.61
CA ALA A 9 5.32 3.55 0.21
C ALA A 9 5.69 3.79 1.68
N ASP A 10 5.92 5.05 2.09
CA ASP A 10 6.22 5.40 3.46
C ASP A 10 5.01 5.12 4.36
N LEU A 11 5.20 4.21 5.33
CA LEU A 11 4.17 3.82 6.29
C LEU A 11 3.88 4.91 7.32
N ALA A 12 4.78 5.87 7.51
CA ALA A 12 4.55 7.04 8.37
C ALA A 12 3.71 8.13 7.69
N ARG A 13 3.47 8.00 6.37
CA ARG A 13 2.67 8.97 5.62
C ARG A 13 1.20 8.89 6.09
N PRO A 14 0.54 10.03 6.35
CA PRO A 14 -0.88 10.05 6.66
C PRO A 14 -1.70 9.42 5.54
N MET A 15 -2.61 8.50 5.91
CA MET A 15 -3.53 7.88 4.97
C MET A 15 -4.60 8.90 4.54
N PRO A 16 -4.92 9.03 3.23
CA PRO A 16 -5.94 9.97 2.78
C PRO A 16 -7.34 9.72 3.35
N GLU A 17 -8.13 10.79 3.48
CA GLU A 17 -9.46 10.75 4.11
C GLU A 17 -10.53 10.10 3.23
N THR A 18 -10.43 10.24 1.91
CA THR A 18 -11.44 9.71 0.97
C THR A 18 -11.07 8.30 0.50
N ALA A 19 -12.09 7.47 0.23
CA ALA A 19 -11.88 6.10 -0.23
C ALA A 19 -11.10 6.04 -1.56
N GLY A 20 -11.47 6.88 -2.53
CA GLY A 20 -10.75 6.97 -3.81
C GLY A 20 -9.29 7.35 -3.62
N ALA A 21 -8.99 8.39 -2.84
CA ALA A 21 -7.60 8.80 -2.60
C ALA A 21 -6.77 7.73 -1.87
N ARG A 22 -7.39 6.91 -1.01
CA ARG A 22 -6.71 5.75 -0.40
C ARG A 22 -6.37 4.68 -1.42
N MET A 23 -7.28 4.38 -2.35
CA MET A 23 -7.02 3.43 -3.44
C MET A 23 -5.88 3.92 -4.33
N ASP A 24 -5.90 5.20 -4.70
CA ASP A 24 -4.84 5.81 -5.50
C ASP A 24 -3.49 5.78 -4.78
N ALA A 25 -3.47 6.07 -3.49
CA ALA A 25 -2.26 5.98 -2.67
C ALA A 25 -1.69 4.55 -2.63
N ALA A 26 -2.55 3.55 -2.41
CA ALA A 26 -2.13 2.15 -2.40
C ALA A 26 -1.60 1.70 -3.77
N ALA A 27 -2.26 2.10 -4.86
CA ALA A 27 -1.81 1.82 -6.23
C ALA A 27 -0.44 2.46 -6.52
N ALA A 28 -0.24 3.72 -6.11
CA ALA A 28 1.02 4.43 -6.27
C ALA A 28 2.16 3.80 -5.45
N ALA A 29 1.89 3.35 -4.22
CA ALA A 29 2.85 2.63 -3.38
C ALA A 29 3.29 1.32 -4.06
N LEU A 30 2.33 0.53 -4.55
CA LEU A 30 2.60 -0.73 -5.23
C LEU A 30 3.41 -0.56 -6.51
N ALA A 31 3.11 0.47 -7.32
CA ALA A 31 3.88 0.77 -8.52
C ALA A 31 5.35 1.10 -8.18
N ALA A 32 5.57 2.02 -7.23
CA ALA A 32 6.92 2.41 -6.81
C ALA A 32 7.73 1.25 -6.23
N LEU A 33 7.10 0.40 -5.42
CA LEU A 33 7.76 -0.78 -4.85
C LEU A 33 8.10 -1.83 -5.91
N ARG A 34 7.29 -2.01 -6.96
CA ARG A 34 7.62 -2.90 -8.09
C ARG A 34 8.82 -2.38 -8.87
N ASP A 35 8.93 -1.07 -9.04
CA ASP A 35 10.10 -0.44 -9.69
C ASP A 35 11.36 -0.60 -8.86
N GLU A 36 11.27 -0.36 -7.56
CA GLU A 36 12.40 -0.54 -6.64
C GLU A 36 12.80 -2.01 -6.53
N ARG A 37 11.86 -2.96 -6.52
CA ARG A 37 12.16 -4.40 -6.56
C ARG A 37 13.02 -4.74 -7.78
N ARG A 38 12.61 -4.31 -8.98
CA ARG A 38 13.36 -4.51 -10.23
C ARG A 38 14.74 -3.85 -10.20
N ARG A 39 14.89 -2.73 -9.50
CA ARG A 39 16.19 -2.07 -9.31
C ARG A 39 17.08 -2.87 -8.36
N LEU A 40 16.55 -3.31 -7.22
CA LEU A 40 17.29 -4.08 -6.22
C LEU A 40 17.71 -5.46 -6.73
N GLU A 41 16.83 -6.13 -7.50
CA GLU A 41 17.14 -7.36 -8.22
C GLU A 41 18.34 -7.17 -9.17
N ARG A 42 18.34 -6.10 -9.98
CA ARG A 42 19.45 -5.77 -10.89
C ARG A 42 20.75 -5.45 -10.18
N LEU A 43 20.69 -4.91 -8.96
CA LEU A 43 21.87 -4.56 -8.15
C LEU A 43 22.36 -5.72 -7.26
N GLY A 44 21.63 -6.84 -7.20
CA GLY A 44 21.99 -7.99 -6.36
C GLY A 44 21.85 -7.72 -4.86
N PHE A 45 21.00 -6.78 -4.45
CA PHE A 45 20.84 -6.41 -3.03
C PHE A 45 19.77 -7.24 -2.32
N GLU A 46 20.15 -8.40 -1.79
CA GLU A 46 19.23 -9.37 -1.19
C GLU A 46 18.47 -8.85 0.05
N ARG A 47 19.16 -8.21 1.01
CA ARG A 47 18.51 -7.72 2.24
C ARG A 47 17.49 -6.60 1.96
N PRO A 48 17.84 -5.55 1.20
CA PRO A 48 16.84 -4.57 0.73
C PRO A 48 15.71 -5.19 -0.08
N LEU A 49 16.01 -6.19 -0.91
CA LEU A 49 15.00 -6.89 -1.72
C LEU A 49 13.96 -7.58 -0.83
N ALA A 50 14.39 -8.32 0.19
CA ALA A 50 13.50 -8.96 1.15
C ALA A 50 12.59 -7.95 1.89
N HIS A 51 13.13 -6.78 2.23
CA HIS A 51 12.32 -5.70 2.82
C HIS A 51 11.29 -5.14 1.81
N CYS A 52 11.70 -4.91 0.56
CA CYS A 52 10.82 -4.46 -0.51
C CYS A 52 9.67 -5.46 -0.76
N GLU A 53 9.95 -6.75 -0.73
CA GLU A 53 8.94 -7.80 -0.86
C GLU A 53 7.94 -7.83 0.30
N ALA A 54 8.42 -7.61 1.53
CA ALA A 54 7.53 -7.48 2.69
C ALA A 54 6.57 -6.28 2.53
N GLN A 55 7.07 -5.14 2.05
CA GLN A 55 6.25 -3.96 1.76
C GLN A 55 5.25 -4.21 0.64
N LEU A 56 5.63 -4.94 -0.42
CA LEU A 56 4.72 -5.32 -1.49
C LEU A 56 3.56 -6.18 -0.99
N ARG A 57 3.84 -7.15 -0.09
CA ARG A 57 2.79 -7.96 0.53
C ARG A 57 1.85 -7.12 1.38
N TYR A 58 2.40 -6.22 2.21
CA TYR A 58 1.61 -5.32 3.04
C TYR A 58 0.69 -4.43 2.21
N TRP A 59 1.24 -3.69 1.23
CA TRP A 59 0.44 -2.79 0.40
C TRP A 59 -0.53 -3.54 -0.51
N GLY A 60 -0.21 -4.77 -0.92
CA GLY A 60 -1.14 -5.65 -1.63
C GLY A 60 -2.33 -6.03 -0.77
N PHE A 61 -2.10 -6.35 0.51
CA PHE A 61 -3.18 -6.57 1.47
C PHE A 61 -4.03 -5.30 1.68
N VAL A 62 -3.41 -4.14 1.87
CA VAL A 62 -4.12 -2.86 2.03
C VAL A 62 -5.00 -2.56 0.82
N ALA A 63 -4.47 -2.72 -0.41
CA ALA A 63 -5.24 -2.51 -1.63
C ALA A 63 -6.47 -3.44 -1.71
N ASN A 64 -6.31 -4.72 -1.34
CA ASN A 64 -7.42 -5.68 -1.31
C ASN A 64 -8.45 -5.36 -0.23
N VAL A 65 -8.02 -4.91 0.95
CA VAL A 65 -8.95 -4.47 1.99
C VAL A 65 -9.75 -3.26 1.50
N LEU A 66 -9.07 -2.27 0.91
CA LEU A 66 -9.72 -1.05 0.39
C LEU A 66 -10.72 -1.34 -0.74
N SER A 67 -10.49 -2.36 -1.57
CA SER A 67 -11.43 -2.73 -2.64
C SER A 67 -12.69 -3.44 -2.13
N LEU A 68 -12.63 -4.04 -0.95
CA LEU A 68 -13.77 -4.70 -0.29
C LEU A 68 -14.58 -3.73 0.58
N LEU A 69 -13.98 -2.60 1.00
CA LEU A 69 -14.67 -1.59 1.78
C LEU A 69 -15.67 -0.84 0.90
N PRO A 70 -16.96 -0.80 1.26
CA PRO A 70 -17.91 0.05 0.56
C PRO A 70 -17.42 1.50 0.63
N ALA A 71 -17.57 2.24 -0.47
CA ALA A 71 -17.36 3.67 -0.48
C ALA A 71 -18.24 4.25 0.63
N ARG A 72 -17.64 4.78 1.71
CA ARG A 72 -18.40 5.26 2.87
C ARG A 72 -19.45 6.26 2.37
N GLY A 73 -20.70 5.82 2.47
CA GLY A 73 -21.90 6.35 1.82
C GLY A 73 -23.09 5.42 2.07
N ASP A 74 -22.85 4.10 2.16
CA ASP A 74 -23.83 3.13 2.64
C ASP A 74 -23.68 2.87 4.15
N GLU A 75 -24.50 3.56 4.93
CA GLU A 75 -24.65 3.40 6.38
C GLU A 75 -25.54 2.18 6.74
N SER A 76 -25.52 1.14 5.90
CA SER A 76 -26.37 -0.05 6.05
C SER A 76 -26.00 -0.93 7.24
N TRP A 77 -24.80 -0.79 7.80
CA TRP A 77 -24.38 -1.54 9.00
C TRP A 77 -25.00 -1.00 10.31
N ARG A 78 -25.57 0.21 10.33
CA ARG A 78 -26.18 0.81 11.53
C ARG A 78 -27.61 0.36 11.81
N VAL A 79 -28.28 -0.29 10.86
CA VAL A 79 -29.72 -0.64 11.00
C VAL A 79 -29.93 -2.06 11.58
N ALA A 80 -28.88 -2.87 11.70
CA ALA A 80 -29.00 -4.27 12.15
C ALA A 80 -29.02 -4.46 13.68
N VAL A 81 -29.13 -3.38 14.47
CA VAL A 81 -29.28 -3.47 15.93
C VAL A 81 -30.48 -2.60 16.34
N ARG A 82 -31.69 -3.15 16.18
CA ARG A 82 -32.87 -2.66 16.88
C ARG A 82 -33.81 -3.80 17.20
#